data_AF-A0A4E0PWN8-F1
#
_entry.id   AF-A0A4E0PWN8-F1
#
_cell.length_a   1.000
_cell.length_b   1.000
_cell.length_c   1.000
_cell.angle_alpha   90.00
_cell.angle_beta   90.00
_cell.angle_gamma   90.00
#
_symmetry.space_group_name_H-M   'P 1'
#
loop_
_entity.id
_entity.type
_entity.pdbx_description
1 polymer ?
#
loop_
_entity_poly.entity_id
_entity_poly.type
_entity_poly.pdbx_seq_one_letter_code
_entity_poly.pdbx_strand_id
1 'polypeptide(L)'
;MGEVLGHADDSSLMIVGEYHGNPGSITIYDPEGFCALSLHISLSTSGKPYPRSRQAGPSITGEGELASIFSELVKSDVDNGSSGLLKMVISDDLINFTEDDTILFSLKVRTYRILEGDGNCS
;
A
#
# COMPACT_ATOMS: atom_id res chain seq x y z
N MET A 1 -16.28 -2.62 -11.48
CA MET A 1 -15.23 -1.61 -11.21
C MET A 1 -15.82 -0.23 -11.05
N GLY A 2 -16.56 0.29 -12.04
CA GLY A 2 -17.16 1.64 -11.95
C GLY A 2 -18.05 1.90 -10.73
N GLU A 3 -18.81 0.91 -10.26
CA GLU A 3 -19.63 1.04 -9.04
C GLU A 3 -18.78 1.16 -7.77
N VAL A 4 -17.69 0.40 -7.65
CA VAL A 4 -16.79 0.43 -6.48
C VAL A 4 -15.95 1.71 -6.47
N LEU A 5 -15.46 2.14 -7.63
CA LEU A 5 -14.76 3.42 -7.80
C LEU A 5 -15.68 4.62 -7.51
N GLY A 6 -16.97 4.52 -7.88
CA GLY A 6 -17.96 5.55 -7.57
C GLY A 6 -18.21 5.76 -6.06
N HIS A 7 -17.71 4.88 -5.21
CA HIS A 7 -17.73 5.01 -3.74
C HIS A 7 -16.38 5.44 -3.15
N ALA A 8 -15.34 5.61 -3.98
CA ALA A 8 -14.01 5.96 -3.52
C ALA A 8 -13.83 7.47 -3.26
N ASP A 9 -14.87 8.31 -3.43
CA ASP A 9 -14.89 9.75 -3.10
C ASP A 9 -13.59 10.49 -3.47
N ASP A 10 -13.16 10.36 -4.73
CA ASP A 10 -11.93 10.95 -5.30
C ASP A 10 -10.60 10.48 -4.65
N SER A 11 -10.60 9.32 -3.97
CA SER A 11 -9.43 8.67 -3.40
C SER A 11 -8.98 7.43 -4.21
N SER A 12 -7.72 7.04 -4.04
CA SER A 12 -7.16 5.84 -4.67
C SER A 12 -7.85 4.57 -4.15
N LEU A 13 -8.23 3.66 -5.05
CA LEU A 13 -8.84 2.38 -4.70
C LEU A 13 -7.78 1.28 -4.66
N MET A 14 -7.58 0.66 -3.49
CA MET A 14 -6.73 -0.52 -3.32
C MET A 14 -7.56 -1.80 -3.36
N ILE A 15 -7.16 -2.74 -4.22
CA ILE A 15 -7.75 -4.08 -4.34
C ILE A 15 -6.71 -5.11 -3.94
N VAL A 16 -7.07 -6.02 -3.04
CA VAL A 16 -6.25 -7.17 -2.65
C VAL A 16 -6.81 -8.42 -3.33
N GLY A 17 -6.02 -9.02 -4.22
CA GLY A 17 -6.35 -10.27 -4.90
C GLY A 17 -5.78 -11.48 -4.17
N GLU A 18 -6.45 -12.62 -4.29
CA GLU A 18 -6.02 -13.88 -3.68
C GLU A 18 -5.42 -14.88 -4.69
N TYR A 19 -4.60 -15.78 -4.17
CA TYR A 19 -4.11 -16.96 -4.85
C TYR A 19 -4.17 -18.15 -3.86
N HIS A 20 -5.08 -19.09 -4.10
CA HIS A 20 -5.38 -20.22 -3.20
C HIS A 20 -5.70 -19.77 -1.76
N GLY A 21 -6.56 -18.75 -1.61
CA GLY A 21 -6.97 -18.23 -0.30
C GLY A 21 -5.91 -17.39 0.43
N ASN A 22 -4.77 -17.09 -0.20
CA ASN A 22 -3.74 -16.21 0.36
C ASN A 22 -3.67 -14.91 -0.45
N PRO A 23 -3.44 -13.74 0.19
CA PRO A 23 -3.15 -12.51 -0.53
C PRO A 23 -1.96 -12.69 -1.49
N GLY A 24 -2.21 -12.53 -2.78
CA GLY A 24 -1.26 -12.79 -3.85
C GLY A 24 -1.00 -11.59 -4.75
N SER A 25 -1.90 -10.61 -4.76
CA SER A 25 -1.71 -9.37 -5.50
C SER A 25 -2.30 -8.16 -4.78
N ILE A 26 -1.73 -7.00 -5.07
CA ILE A 26 -2.27 -5.70 -4.68
C ILE A 26 -2.33 -4.85 -5.94
N THR A 27 -3.49 -4.27 -6.23
CA THR A 27 -3.65 -3.34 -7.34
C THR A 27 -4.22 -2.04 -6.81
N ILE A 28 -3.60 -0.92 -7.16
CA ILE A 28 -4.06 0.42 -6.81
C ILE A 28 -4.53 1.11 -8.09
N TYR A 29 -5.75 1.63 -8.02
CA TYR A 29 -6.34 2.47 -9.04
C TYR A 29 -6.33 3.92 -8.56
N ASP A 30 -6.03 4.84 -9.46
CA ASP A 30 -6.17 6.27 -9.20
C ASP A 30 -7.65 6.68 -9.09
N PRO A 31 -7.96 7.91 -8.63
CA PRO A 31 -9.32 8.41 -8.55
C PRO A 31 -10.08 8.37 -9.88
N GLU A 32 -9.38 8.47 -11.01
CA GLU A 32 -9.92 8.40 -12.37
C GLU A 32 -10.27 6.96 -12.80
N GLY A 33 -9.80 5.96 -12.04
CA GLY A 33 -10.05 4.54 -12.27
C GLY A 33 -9.03 3.84 -13.16
N PHE A 34 -7.92 4.49 -13.51
CA PHE A 34 -6.79 3.85 -14.18
C PHE A 34 -5.96 3.07 -13.16
N CYS A 35 -5.43 1.92 -13.60
CA CYS A 35 -4.51 1.17 -12.76
C CYS A 35 -3.20 1.95 -12.68
N ALA A 36 -2.79 2.35 -11.47
CA ALA A 36 -1.55 3.09 -11.24
C ALA A 36 -0.41 2.16 -10.80
N LEU A 37 -0.74 1.14 -9.99
CA LEU A 37 0.23 0.18 -9.47
C LEU A 37 -0.37 -1.22 -9.42
N SER A 38 0.39 -2.23 -9.86
CA SER A 38 0.05 -3.64 -9.68
C SER A 38 1.24 -4.42 -9.14
N LEU A 39 1.04 -5.09 -8.01
CA LEU A 39 2.04 -5.87 -7.28
C LEU A 39 1.62 -7.33 -7.24
N HIS A 40 2.55 -8.24 -7.51
CA HIS A 40 2.44 -9.64 -7.09
C HIS A 40 3.28 -9.85 -5.84
N ILE A 41 2.65 -10.38 -4.79
CA ILE A 41 3.24 -10.41 -3.46
C ILE A 41 3.23 -11.82 -2.85
N SER A 42 3.97 -11.96 -1.76
CA SER A 42 3.78 -13.03 -0.78
C SER A 42 3.73 -12.44 0.61
N LEU A 43 2.70 -12.80 1.36
CA LEU A 43 2.49 -12.34 2.73
C LEU A 43 3.28 -13.20 3.72
N SER A 44 3.95 -12.55 4.67
CA SER A 44 4.54 -13.16 5.86
C SER A 44 4.00 -12.43 7.09
N THR A 45 3.37 -13.14 8.02
CA THR A 45 2.79 -12.54 9.23
C THR A 45 3.61 -12.91 10.46
N SER A 46 3.78 -11.98 11.40
CA SER A 46 4.19 -12.38 12.74
C SER A 46 3.05 -13.21 13.34
N GLY A 47 3.31 -14.45 13.77
CA GLY A 47 2.28 -15.35 14.32
C GLY A 47 1.70 -14.91 15.68
N LYS A 48 1.93 -13.65 16.08
CA LYS A 48 1.51 -13.09 17.35
C LYS A 48 0.27 -12.23 17.15
N PRO A 49 -0.73 -12.32 18.04
CA PRO A 49 -1.84 -11.37 18.05
C PRO A 49 -1.32 -9.94 18.20
N TYR A 50 -1.82 -9.02 17.39
CA TYR A 50 -1.42 -7.61 17.40
C TYR A 50 -2.42 -6.77 18.20
N PRO A 51 -2.07 -6.28 19.40
CA PRO A 51 -2.89 -5.34 20.16
C PRO A 51 -2.68 -3.92 19.62
N ARG A 52 -3.46 -3.52 18.63
CA ARG A 52 -3.34 -2.20 17.98
C ARG A 52 -3.31 -1.04 18.99
N SER A 53 -2.29 -0.20 18.95
CA SER A 53 -2.28 1.06 19.69
C SER A 53 -3.25 2.07 19.06
N ARG A 54 -4.01 2.79 19.88
CA ARG A 54 -4.97 3.82 19.42
C ARG A 54 -4.32 5.16 19.07
N GLN A 55 -3.02 5.32 19.30
CA GLN A 55 -2.29 6.59 19.18
C GLN A 55 -1.35 6.67 17.96
N ALA A 56 -1.23 5.60 17.18
CA ALA A 56 -0.31 5.55 16.06
C ALA A 56 -1.02 5.91 14.74
N GLY A 57 -0.62 7.04 14.14
CA GLY A 57 -0.96 7.36 12.74
C GLY A 57 0.01 6.66 11.78
N PRO A 58 -0.45 6.32 10.56
CA PRO A 58 0.39 5.64 9.57
C PRO A 58 1.38 6.62 8.93
N SER A 59 2.64 6.21 8.83
CA SER A 59 3.64 6.88 8.01
C SER A 59 4.25 5.94 6.99
N ILE A 60 4.71 6.49 5.86
CA ILE A 60 5.40 5.75 4.80
C ILE A 60 6.84 6.23 4.79
N THR A 61 7.78 5.29 4.79
CA THR A 61 9.21 5.55 4.73
C THR A 61 9.85 4.54 3.80
N GLY A 62 10.90 4.92 3.09
CA GLY A 62 11.58 4.02 2.16
C GLY A 62 12.32 4.80 1.09
N GLU A 63 13.06 4.05 0.28
CA GLU A 63 13.79 4.57 -0.87
C GLU A 63 13.36 3.79 -2.12
N GLY A 64 13.60 4.37 -3.30
CA GLY A 64 13.28 3.76 -4.59
C GLY A 64 11.91 4.13 -5.14
N GLU A 65 11.65 3.65 -6.36
CA GLU A 65 10.49 4.02 -7.17
C GLU A 65 9.15 3.63 -6.51
N LEU A 66 9.08 2.42 -5.94
CA LEU A 66 7.90 1.97 -5.21
C LEU A 66 7.58 2.87 -4.01
N ALA A 67 8.58 3.31 -3.25
CA ALA A 67 8.36 4.16 -2.09
C ALA A 67 7.75 5.52 -2.47
N SER A 68 8.23 6.11 -3.57
CA SER A 68 7.70 7.35 -4.13
C SER A 68 6.23 7.18 -4.54
N ILE A 69 5.91 6.12 -5.27
CA ILE A 69 4.55 5.86 -5.77
C ILE A 69 3.56 5.58 -4.63
N PHE A 70 3.96 4.79 -3.63
CA PHE A 70 3.12 4.58 -2.46
C PHE A 70 2.86 5.88 -1.70
N SER A 71 3.85 6.78 -1.60
CA SER A 71 3.69 8.08 -0.94
C SER A 71 2.74 9.00 -1.70
N GLU A 72 2.69 8.90 -3.03
CA GLU A 72 1.77 9.65 -3.88
C GLU A 72 0.34 9.09 -3.85
N LEU A 73 0.20 7.78 -4.00
CA LEU A 73 -1.10 7.10 -4.10
C LEU A 73 -1.80 6.94 -2.75
N VAL A 74 -1.04 6.74 -1.67
CA VAL A 74 -1.57 6.58 -0.32
C VAL A 74 -1.35 7.89 0.42
N LYS A 75 -2.20 8.88 0.12
CA LYS A 75 -2.24 10.14 0.86
C LYS A 75 -2.55 9.83 2.32
N SER A 76 -1.55 9.96 3.17
CA SER A 76 -1.75 9.89 4.61
C SER A 76 -2.13 11.30 5.07
N ASP A 77 -3.40 11.51 5.44
CA ASP A 77 -3.85 12.71 6.17
C ASP A 77 -3.24 12.68 7.58
N VAL A 78 -1.92 12.79 7.66
CA VAL A 78 -1.21 12.91 8.94
C VAL A 78 -1.37 14.35 9.38
N ASP A 79 -2.39 14.57 10.20
CA ASP A 79 -2.42 15.70 11.10
C ASP A 79 -1.13 15.65 11.95
N ASN A 80 -0.43 16.78 12.08
CA ASN A 80 0.97 16.93 12.56
C ASN A 80 1.26 16.42 14.00
N GLY A 81 0.39 15.61 14.59
CA GLY A 81 0.50 15.07 15.96
C GLY A 81 0.58 13.54 16.07
N SER A 82 0.65 12.78 14.97
CA SER A 82 0.70 11.32 15.08
C SER A 82 2.10 10.81 15.41
N SER A 83 2.21 9.87 16.35
CA SER A 83 3.47 9.42 16.96
C SER A 83 4.45 8.70 16.00
N GLY A 84 4.12 8.56 14.71
CA GLY A 84 4.96 7.88 13.71
C GLY A 84 5.29 6.43 14.05
N LEU A 85 4.58 5.81 15.00
CA LEU A 85 4.87 4.47 15.49
C LEU A 85 4.49 3.40 14.47
N LEU A 86 3.38 3.59 13.75
CA LEU A 86 2.91 2.69 12.71
C LEU A 86 3.53 3.10 11.37
N LYS A 87 4.42 2.27 10.84
CA LYS A 87 5.19 2.58 9.63
C LYS A 87 5.00 1.52 8.56
N MET A 88 4.86 1.97 7.33
CA MET A 88 5.13 1.18 6.14
C MET A 88 6.56 1.49 5.69
N VAL A 89 7.45 0.52 5.83
CA VAL A 89 8.85 0.63 5.42
C VAL A 89 9.03 -0.11 4.10
N ILE A 90 9.29 0.64 3.03
CA ILE A 90 9.40 0.12 1.66
C ILE A 90 10.88 0.00 1.30
N SER A 91 11.24 -1.17 0.80
CA SER A 91 12.53 -1.50 0.18
C SER A 91 12.26 -2.13 -1.20
N ASP A 92 13.31 -2.39 -1.99
CA ASP A 92 13.18 -2.83 -3.39
C ASP A 92 12.27 -4.06 -3.60
N ASP A 93 12.40 -5.09 -2.77
CA ASP A 93 11.65 -6.36 -2.88
C ASP A 93 10.78 -6.68 -1.65
N LEU A 94 10.70 -5.75 -0.69
CA LEU A 94 10.09 -6.00 0.60
C LEU A 94 9.38 -4.75 1.14
N ILE A 95 8.13 -4.94 1.58
CA ILE A 95 7.35 -3.91 2.27
C ILE A 95 7.06 -4.43 3.66
N ASN A 96 7.60 -3.77 4.68
CA ASN A 96 7.38 -4.12 6.08
C ASN A 96 6.36 -3.19 6.72
N PHE A 97 5.40 -3.76 7.43
CA PHE A 97 4.47 -3.02 8.27
C PHE A 97 4.92 -3.20 9.71
N THR A 98 5.32 -2.10 10.35
CA THR A 98 5.89 -2.10 11.69
C THR A 98 5.10 -1.21 12.64
N GLU A 99 5.04 -1.59 13.92
CA GLU A 99 4.67 -0.68 15.01
C GLU A 99 5.79 -0.72 16.06
N ASP A 100 6.35 0.44 16.42
CA ASP A 100 7.44 0.54 17.41
C ASP A 100 8.61 -0.42 17.10
N ASP A 101 9.06 -0.38 15.83
CA ASP A 101 10.10 -1.25 15.23
C ASP A 101 9.80 -2.77 15.27
N THR A 102 8.62 -3.17 15.73
CA THR A 102 8.15 -4.55 15.68
C THR A 102 7.45 -4.82 14.35
N ILE A 103 7.95 -5.79 13.58
CA ILE A 103 7.31 -6.21 12.33
C ILE A 103 6.00 -6.93 12.63
N LEU A 104 4.90 -6.35 12.15
CA LEU A 104 3.55 -6.92 12.22
C LEU A 104 3.38 -7.98 11.13
N PHE A 105 3.66 -7.58 9.90
CA PHE A 105 3.69 -8.42 8.72
C PHE A 105 4.55 -7.78 7.63
N SER A 106 4.95 -8.61 6.67
CA SER A 106 5.78 -8.22 5.54
C SER A 106 5.16 -8.71 4.25
N LEU A 107 5.24 -7.89 3.19
CA LEU A 107 4.89 -8.26 1.84
C LEU A 107 6.17 -8.37 1.03
N LYS A 108 6.51 -9.57 0.58
CA LYS A 108 7.60 -9.76 -0.37
C LYS A 108 7.08 -9.48 -1.78
N VAL A 109 7.62 -8.48 -2.44
CA VAL A 109 7.28 -8.12 -3.82
C VAL A 109 8.01 -9.09 -4.76
N ARG A 110 7.26 -9.87 -5.53
CA ARG A 110 7.82 -10.77 -6.55
C ARG A 110 8.03 -10.04 -7.86
N THR A 111 7.03 -9.25 -8.25
CA THR A 111 7.03 -8.43 -9.46
C THR A 111 6.10 -7.26 -9.23
N TYR A 112 6.41 -6.12 -9.85
CA TYR A 112 5.51 -4.98 -9.89
C TYR A 112 5.43 -4.40 -11.29
N ARG A 113 4.35 -3.67 -11.55
CA ARG A 113 4.17 -2.83 -12.73
C ARG A 113 3.61 -1.50 -12.27
N ILE A 114 4.28 -0.46 -12.73
CA ILE A 114 3.82 0.91 -12.60
C ILE A 114 3.23 1.26 -13.95
N LEU A 115 2.02 1.78 -13.93
CA LEU A 115 1.30 2.17 -15.12
C LEU A 115 1.04 3.66 -14.99
N GLU A 116 1.80 4.44 -15.75
CA GLU A 116 1.48 5.85 -15.94
C GLU A 116 0.23 5.88 -16.83
N GLY A 117 -0.84 6.53 -16.35
CA GLY A 117 -2.04 6.73 -17.15
C GLY A 117 -1.64 7.33 -18.48
N ASP A 118 -2.00 6.65 -19.59
CA ASP A 118 -1.58 6.98 -20.95
C ASP A 118 -1.60 8.51 -21.18
N GLY A 119 -0.42 9.11 -21.17
CA GLY A 119 -0.23 10.46 -21.66
C GLY A 119 -0.52 10.46 -23.16
N ASN A 120 -1.74 10.88 -23.52
CA ASN A 120 -2.18 11.25 -24.86
C ASN A 120 -1.65 10.39 -26.04
N CYS A 121 -2.53 9.53 -26.56
CA CYS A 121 -2.66 9.43 -28.01
C CYS A 121 -3.28 10.74 -28.53
N SER A 122 -2.44 11.67 -28.99
CA SER A 122 -2.83 12.79 -29.87
C SER A 122 -1.78 12.99 -30.93
#